data_AF-A0A3F2RJY9-F1
#
_entry.id   AF-A0A3F2RJY9-F1
#
_cell.length_a   1.000
_cell.length_b   1.000
_cell.length_c   1.000
_cell.angle_alpha   90.00
_cell.angle_beta   90.00
_cell.angle_gamma   90.00
#
_symmetry.space_group_name_H-M   'P 1'
#
loop_
_entity.id
_entity.type
_entity.pdbx_description
1 polymer ?
#
loop_
_entity_poly.entity_id
_entity_poly.type
_entity_poly.pdbx_seq_one_letter_code
_entity_poly.pdbx_strand_id
1 'polypeptide(L)'
;MASSSSFNAALAVLLAAKYCRQYPLFHWREEALPSMGRRAEKYCFRVDMLNLQQENCGEMLLSLLPAQLSLLDFQKNNTLYKLKALLVTLKHPYILPVLDIYYSREKKALVVVQPFVASGSLKDRIYRVDNPAKLYDVKYRLENAQPLLFEEIAKFSRQIVEALAGLRSKGLVCDHLRSTNVVIDAGKAKIAEIYTPLLALDRYKDSRELTVGLERYMDIDLLLFGQILYEMATGMELLTPEPDESVLDMLAPEIAEVLLAIFYYPDTLVSSQSPTPPSSSTEDVESNGADFDGAESTSSAVSSHNKKHLFLVDLERMLEELPLFAVATDVPPIDTLFSGFRLDSSMKSTIKHSMRINASRNQAHIVHYNDQEALLRARQRAERRVYEEKEKQQQRIQQLTASKNPTSKGNPTQRSYMSCALNELAPDMTLVDLETGDRINLTELVERTAKPTVLMFYATWSKACEPEVELIEAFSKGGHHKLINFVLVNLDQNIGETMTYLDTVNPNTGRPRVCRNYWDGDIPTVMHFGCAEVPEPYGLQSVPHRFVLDENGILRRNGDDFDWGDIAGLLLHLQEPKNKNALSKLASFFFPVVST
;
A
#
# COMPACT_ATOMS: atom_id res chain seq x y z
N MET A 1 -3.16 2.32 -21.52
CA MET A 1 -4.34 1.91 -22.32
C MET A 1 -5.18 0.95 -21.48
N ALA A 2 -6.20 1.46 -20.79
CA ALA A 2 -7.16 0.60 -20.08
C ALA A 2 -8.11 -0.01 -21.11
N SER A 3 -8.02 -1.32 -21.33
CA SER A 3 -9.10 -2.08 -21.95
C SER A 3 -10.36 -1.84 -21.11
N SER A 4 -11.36 -1.15 -21.64
CA SER A 4 -12.69 -1.05 -21.03
C SER A 4 -13.13 -2.47 -20.64
N SER A 5 -13.13 -2.78 -19.35
CA SER A 5 -13.58 -4.07 -18.85
C SER A 5 -14.99 -4.31 -19.37
N SER A 6 -15.15 -5.31 -20.25
CA SER A 6 -16.47 -5.79 -20.68
C SER A 6 -17.33 -6.28 -19.49
N PHE A 7 -16.72 -6.45 -18.32
CA PHE A 7 -17.36 -6.78 -17.07
C PHE A 7 -17.76 -5.51 -16.31
N ASN A 8 -19.07 -5.24 -16.29
CA ASN A 8 -19.68 -4.08 -15.65
C ASN A 8 -20.86 -4.49 -14.74
N ALA A 9 -21.42 -3.53 -13.99
CA ALA A 9 -22.51 -3.78 -13.05
C ALA A 9 -23.74 -4.44 -13.69
N ALA A 10 -24.13 -4.02 -14.90
CA ALA A 10 -25.28 -4.59 -15.62
C ALA A 10 -25.06 -6.07 -15.95
N LEU A 11 -23.86 -6.42 -16.42
CA LEU A 11 -23.50 -7.81 -16.68
C LEU A 11 -23.46 -8.63 -15.37
N ALA A 12 -22.98 -8.05 -14.27
CA ALA A 12 -22.95 -8.72 -12.98
C ALA A 12 -24.37 -9.05 -12.48
N VAL A 13 -25.34 -8.13 -12.59
CA VAL A 13 -26.75 -8.39 -12.26
C VAL A 13 -27.32 -9.53 -13.09
N LEU A 14 -27.12 -9.49 -14.41
CA LEU A 14 -27.60 -10.54 -15.32
C LEU A 14 -27.01 -11.91 -15.00
N LEU A 15 -25.72 -11.96 -14.62
CA LEU A 15 -25.05 -13.19 -14.23
C LEU A 15 -25.52 -13.71 -12.87
N ALA A 16 -25.75 -12.83 -11.88
CA ALA A 16 -26.30 -13.20 -10.58
C ALA A 16 -27.70 -13.83 -10.75
N ALA A 17 -28.58 -13.18 -11.51
CA ALA A 17 -29.91 -13.69 -11.81
C ALA A 17 -29.88 -14.97 -12.65
N LYS A 18 -28.92 -15.12 -13.59
CA LYS A 18 -28.73 -16.38 -14.34
C LYS A 18 -28.27 -17.51 -13.41
N TYR A 19 -27.34 -17.23 -12.50
CA TYR A 19 -26.83 -18.20 -11.54
C TYR A 19 -27.95 -18.70 -10.61
N CYS A 20 -28.71 -17.81 -9.99
CA CYS A 20 -29.82 -18.18 -9.09
C CYS A 20 -30.90 -19.01 -9.81
N ARG A 21 -31.18 -18.73 -11.09
CA ARG A 21 -32.08 -19.56 -11.92
C ARG A 21 -31.54 -20.97 -12.19
N GLN A 22 -30.23 -21.12 -12.32
CA GLN A 22 -29.59 -22.43 -12.56
C GLN A 22 -29.39 -23.23 -11.28
N TYR A 23 -29.26 -22.56 -10.15
CA TYR A 23 -29.00 -23.15 -8.83
C TYR A 23 -30.14 -22.78 -7.87
N PRO A 24 -31.26 -23.52 -7.87
CA PRO A 24 -32.48 -23.15 -7.14
C PRO A 24 -32.35 -23.18 -5.61
N LEU A 25 -31.20 -23.62 -5.08
CA LEU A 25 -30.83 -23.44 -3.67
C LEU A 25 -30.58 -21.97 -3.32
N PHE A 26 -30.36 -21.10 -4.29
CA PHE A 26 -30.14 -19.67 -4.10
C PHE A 26 -31.25 -18.87 -4.79
N HIS A 27 -32.11 -18.24 -3.99
CA HIS A 27 -33.20 -17.42 -4.46
C HIS A 27 -32.75 -15.97 -4.66
N TRP A 28 -33.10 -15.42 -5.83
CA TRP A 28 -32.69 -14.09 -6.25
C TRP A 28 -33.56 -13.01 -5.59
N ARG A 29 -32.95 -12.08 -4.86
CA ARG A 29 -33.66 -10.99 -4.15
C ARG A 29 -33.69 -9.65 -4.89
N GLU A 30 -33.02 -9.53 -6.03
CA GLU A 30 -32.82 -8.24 -6.71
C GLU A 30 -32.11 -7.16 -5.86
N GLU A 31 -31.43 -7.58 -4.79
CA GLU A 31 -30.76 -6.68 -3.84
C GLU A 31 -29.26 -6.60 -4.17
N ALA A 32 -28.88 -5.57 -4.92
CA ALA A 32 -27.47 -5.26 -5.16
C ALA A 32 -26.86 -4.54 -3.97
N LEU A 33 -25.61 -4.89 -3.67
CA LEU A 33 -24.82 -4.31 -2.58
C LEU A 33 -23.62 -3.58 -3.21
N PRO A 34 -23.87 -2.47 -3.92
CA PRO A 34 -22.83 -1.77 -4.68
C PRO A 34 -21.73 -1.32 -3.73
N SER A 35 -20.48 -1.44 -4.15
CA SER A 35 -19.31 -0.94 -3.42
C SER A 35 -19.30 -1.28 -1.92
N MET A 36 -19.84 -2.43 -1.50
CA MET A 36 -19.78 -2.85 -0.09
C MET A 36 -18.32 -3.03 0.38
N GLY A 37 -17.47 -3.50 -0.54
CA GLY A 37 -16.02 -3.64 -0.38
C GLY A 37 -15.24 -2.68 -1.28
N ARG A 38 -13.91 -2.68 -1.12
CA ARG A 38 -13.00 -1.76 -1.82
C ARG A 38 -12.67 -2.17 -3.27
N ARG A 39 -12.83 -3.45 -3.64
CA ARG A 39 -12.47 -3.93 -4.98
C ARG A 39 -13.50 -3.49 -6.01
N ALA A 40 -13.13 -2.56 -6.89
CA ALA A 40 -14.02 -1.96 -7.88
C ALA A 40 -14.67 -2.98 -8.83
N GLU A 41 -13.97 -4.05 -9.17
CA GLU A 41 -14.47 -5.10 -10.07
C GLU A 41 -15.24 -6.22 -9.36
N LYS A 42 -15.40 -6.13 -8.02
CA LYS A 42 -16.18 -7.09 -7.23
C LYS A 42 -17.61 -6.56 -7.04
N TYR A 43 -18.57 -7.26 -7.60
CA TYR A 43 -20.00 -6.95 -7.44
C TYR A 43 -20.63 -7.91 -6.45
N CYS A 44 -21.34 -7.36 -5.47
CA CYS A 44 -21.96 -8.13 -4.40
C CYS A 44 -23.48 -8.03 -4.47
N PHE A 45 -24.16 -9.14 -4.16
CA PHE A 45 -25.61 -9.22 -4.11
C PHE A 45 -26.05 -10.02 -2.90
N ARG A 46 -27.19 -9.65 -2.31
CA ARG A 46 -27.85 -10.46 -1.28
C ARG A 46 -28.76 -11.46 -1.96
N VAL A 47 -28.70 -12.72 -1.54
CA VAL A 47 -29.58 -13.79 -2.02
C VAL A 47 -30.03 -14.64 -0.82
N ASP A 48 -31.19 -15.28 -0.93
CA ASP A 48 -31.64 -16.20 0.12
C ASP A 48 -31.19 -17.62 -0.22
N MET A 49 -30.77 -18.39 0.79
CA MET A 49 -30.53 -19.82 0.66
C MET A 49 -31.81 -20.57 1.01
N LEU A 50 -32.22 -21.49 0.14
CA LEU A 50 -33.39 -22.34 0.35
C LEU A 50 -32.96 -23.79 0.65
N ASN A 51 -33.73 -24.51 1.47
CA ASN A 51 -33.61 -25.96 1.59
C ASN A 51 -34.34 -26.68 0.42
N LEU A 52 -34.29 -28.01 0.46
CA LEU A 52 -34.98 -28.86 -0.51
C LEU A 52 -36.52 -28.71 -0.46
N GLN A 53 -37.08 -28.26 0.66
CA GLN A 53 -38.51 -27.92 0.80
C GLN A 53 -38.85 -26.48 0.36
N GLN A 54 -37.88 -25.72 -0.19
CA GLN A 54 -38.05 -24.31 -0.58
C GLN A 54 -38.29 -23.34 0.59
N GLU A 55 -37.85 -23.69 1.79
CA GLU A 55 -37.89 -22.82 2.97
C GLU A 55 -36.57 -22.06 3.12
N ASN A 56 -36.64 -20.80 3.54
CA ASN A 56 -35.47 -19.95 3.73
C ASN A 56 -34.62 -20.45 4.92
N CYS A 57 -33.35 -20.71 4.66
CA CYS A 57 -32.35 -21.24 5.59
C CYS A 57 -31.29 -20.21 6.01
N GLY A 58 -31.36 -19.00 5.46
CA GLY A 58 -30.42 -17.92 5.75
C GLY A 58 -30.09 -17.08 4.53
N GLU A 59 -29.40 -15.97 4.78
CA GLU A 59 -29.02 -15.02 3.74
C GLU A 59 -27.56 -15.21 3.33
N MET A 60 -27.29 -15.05 2.05
CA MET A 60 -25.99 -15.27 1.45
C MET A 60 -25.50 -14.01 0.73
N LEU A 61 -24.18 -13.85 0.73
CA LEU A 61 -23.46 -12.88 -0.07
C LEU A 61 -22.97 -13.57 -1.35
N LEU A 62 -23.55 -13.20 -2.48
CA LEU A 62 -23.11 -13.62 -3.80
C LEU A 62 -22.15 -12.57 -4.35
N SER A 63 -20.89 -12.96 -4.53
CA SER A 63 -19.81 -12.13 -5.07
C SER A 63 -19.48 -12.52 -6.51
N LEU A 64 -19.35 -11.52 -7.38
CA LEU A 64 -19.04 -11.66 -8.80
C LEU A 64 -17.73 -10.94 -9.12
N LEU A 65 -16.80 -11.65 -9.77
CA LEU A 65 -15.46 -11.18 -10.11
C LEU A 65 -15.14 -11.53 -11.57
N PRO A 66 -14.42 -10.69 -12.32
CA PRO A 66 -13.82 -11.09 -13.60
C PRO A 66 -12.82 -12.23 -13.37
N ALA A 67 -12.88 -13.27 -14.19
CA ALA A 67 -11.95 -14.40 -14.07
C ALA A 67 -10.50 -14.02 -14.39
N GLN A 68 -10.28 -12.91 -15.10
CA GLN A 68 -8.96 -12.36 -15.42
C GLN A 68 -8.19 -11.86 -14.20
N LEU A 69 -8.88 -11.61 -13.08
CA LEU A 69 -8.22 -11.29 -11.81
C LEU A 69 -7.50 -12.50 -11.20
N SER A 70 -7.91 -13.70 -11.60
CA SER A 70 -7.29 -14.96 -11.20
C SER A 70 -6.23 -15.36 -12.20
N LEU A 71 -5.08 -15.81 -11.70
CA LEU A 71 -4.03 -16.41 -12.52
C LEU A 71 -4.28 -17.90 -12.80
N LEU A 72 -5.41 -18.44 -12.36
CA LEU A 72 -5.82 -19.80 -12.69
C LEU A 72 -6.52 -19.89 -14.05
N ASP A 73 -6.26 -21.00 -14.73
CA ASP A 73 -6.95 -21.32 -15.97
C ASP A 73 -8.20 -22.17 -15.71
N PHE A 74 -9.36 -21.52 -15.83
CA PHE A 74 -10.68 -22.16 -15.73
C PHE A 74 -11.16 -22.82 -17.02
N GLN A 75 -10.43 -22.67 -18.13
CA GLN A 75 -10.74 -23.37 -19.38
C GLN A 75 -10.25 -24.83 -19.34
N LYS A 76 -9.23 -25.12 -18.54
CA LYS A 76 -8.78 -26.50 -18.29
C LYS A 76 -9.88 -27.32 -17.59
N ASN A 77 -10.08 -28.54 -18.09
CA ASN A 77 -11.03 -29.49 -17.49
C ASN A 77 -10.66 -29.73 -16.02
N ASN A 78 -11.67 -29.66 -15.14
CA ASN A 78 -11.65 -29.97 -13.70
C ASN A 78 -11.10 -28.90 -12.73
N THR A 79 -10.55 -27.76 -13.16
CA THR A 79 -10.07 -26.71 -12.21
C THR A 79 -11.17 -26.29 -11.23
N LEU A 80 -12.35 -25.93 -11.75
CA LEU A 80 -13.50 -25.52 -10.94
C LEU A 80 -13.98 -26.63 -9.99
N TYR A 81 -14.06 -27.86 -10.49
CA TYR A 81 -14.50 -29.02 -9.68
C TYR A 81 -13.55 -29.26 -8.50
N LYS A 82 -12.24 -29.22 -8.75
CA LYS A 82 -11.22 -29.37 -7.70
C LYS A 82 -11.29 -28.26 -6.66
N LEU A 83 -11.52 -27.01 -7.10
CA LEU A 83 -11.71 -25.88 -6.20
C LEU A 83 -12.98 -26.03 -5.35
N LYS A 84 -14.11 -26.44 -5.94
CA LYS A 84 -15.35 -26.73 -5.20
C LYS A 84 -15.11 -27.76 -4.10
N ALA A 85 -14.54 -28.91 -4.46
CA ALA A 85 -14.29 -29.99 -3.52
C ALA A 85 -13.34 -29.53 -2.38
N LEU A 86 -12.29 -28.79 -2.73
CA LEU A 86 -11.35 -28.23 -1.76
C LEU A 86 -12.03 -27.25 -0.79
N LEU A 87 -12.76 -26.26 -1.30
CA LEU A 87 -13.42 -25.23 -0.49
C LEU A 87 -14.45 -25.82 0.49
N VAL A 88 -15.19 -26.85 0.07
CA VAL A 88 -16.12 -27.59 0.95
C VAL A 88 -15.38 -28.37 2.04
N THR A 89 -14.13 -28.78 1.78
CA THR A 89 -13.30 -29.55 2.72
C THR A 89 -12.59 -28.67 3.75
N LEU A 90 -12.37 -27.38 3.45
CA LEU A 90 -11.71 -26.40 4.33
C LEU A 90 -12.66 -25.84 5.41
N LYS A 91 -13.33 -26.71 6.18
CA LYS A 91 -14.26 -26.29 7.25
C LYS A 91 -13.54 -26.00 8.56
N HIS A 92 -13.61 -24.76 9.06
CA HIS A 92 -13.05 -24.33 10.33
C HIS A 92 -14.08 -23.54 11.14
N PRO A 93 -14.07 -23.61 12.48
CA PRO A 93 -14.86 -22.71 13.33
C PRO A 93 -14.59 -21.23 13.11
N TYR A 94 -13.34 -20.88 12.75
CA TYR A 94 -12.88 -19.49 12.55
C TYR A 94 -12.58 -19.16 11.07
N ILE A 95 -13.15 -19.90 10.14
CA ILE A 95 -13.13 -19.58 8.71
C ILE A 95 -14.58 -19.53 8.22
N LEU A 96 -14.95 -18.45 7.55
CA LEU A 96 -16.27 -18.32 6.97
C LEU A 96 -16.38 -19.28 5.78
N PRO A 97 -17.35 -20.22 5.76
CA PRO A 97 -17.41 -21.23 4.72
C PRO A 97 -17.70 -20.59 3.36
N VAL A 98 -17.19 -21.24 2.31
CA VAL A 98 -17.55 -20.95 0.92
C VAL A 98 -18.49 -22.03 0.45
N LEU A 99 -19.73 -21.65 0.14
CA LEU A 99 -20.84 -22.58 -0.11
C LEU A 99 -20.84 -23.05 -1.56
N ASP A 100 -20.52 -22.15 -2.49
CA ASP A 100 -20.34 -22.51 -3.89
C ASP A 100 -19.36 -21.56 -4.60
N ILE A 101 -18.78 -22.06 -5.68
CA ILE A 101 -18.00 -21.28 -6.63
C ILE A 101 -18.38 -21.68 -8.06
N TYR A 102 -18.66 -20.73 -8.95
CA TYR A 102 -19.04 -21.03 -10.32
C TYR A 102 -18.23 -20.22 -11.31
N TYR A 103 -17.96 -20.81 -12.49
CA TYR A 103 -17.29 -20.13 -13.59
C TYR A 103 -18.23 -20.02 -14.80
N SER A 104 -18.56 -18.80 -15.19
CA SER A 104 -19.26 -18.50 -16.43
C SER A 104 -18.28 -18.44 -17.58
N ARG A 105 -18.23 -19.49 -18.41
CA ARG A 105 -17.34 -19.57 -19.58
C ARG A 105 -17.63 -18.48 -20.61
N GLU A 106 -18.91 -18.24 -20.90
CA GLU A 106 -19.38 -17.25 -21.89
C GLU A 106 -18.95 -15.82 -21.53
N LYS A 107 -19.00 -15.49 -20.24
CA LYS A 107 -18.75 -14.12 -19.75
C LYS A 107 -17.42 -13.97 -19.02
N LYS A 108 -16.64 -15.06 -18.92
CA LYS A 108 -15.37 -15.14 -18.18
C LYS A 108 -15.47 -14.53 -16.78
N ALA A 109 -16.48 -14.95 -16.02
CA ALA A 109 -16.76 -14.43 -14.68
C ALA A 109 -16.78 -15.55 -13.65
N LEU A 110 -16.32 -15.24 -12.44
CA LEU A 110 -16.39 -16.10 -11.27
C LEU A 110 -17.52 -15.62 -10.37
N VAL A 111 -18.29 -16.56 -9.85
CA VAL A 111 -19.30 -16.36 -8.81
C VAL A 111 -18.82 -17.09 -7.58
N VAL A 112 -18.89 -16.46 -6.41
CA VAL A 112 -18.60 -17.08 -5.12
C VAL A 112 -19.75 -16.79 -4.17
N VAL A 113 -20.19 -17.81 -3.42
CA VAL A 113 -21.29 -17.67 -2.45
C VAL A 113 -20.77 -17.96 -1.05
N GLN A 114 -20.97 -17.03 -0.13
CA GLN A 114 -20.68 -17.17 1.30
C GLN A 114 -21.90 -16.73 2.13
N PRO A 115 -22.01 -17.09 3.42
CA PRO A 115 -23.03 -16.54 4.29
C PRO A 115 -22.93 -15.00 4.37
N PHE A 116 -24.08 -14.32 4.35
CA PHE A 116 -24.14 -12.90 4.66
C PHE A 116 -24.19 -12.74 6.18
N VAL A 117 -23.19 -12.07 6.75
CA VAL A 117 -23.07 -11.87 8.20
C VAL A 117 -23.53 -10.45 8.53
N ALA A 118 -24.74 -10.33 9.09
CA ALA A 118 -25.39 -9.04 9.36
C ALA A 118 -24.67 -8.19 10.43
N SER A 119 -23.88 -8.82 11.30
CA SER A 119 -22.99 -8.16 12.28
C SER A 119 -21.74 -7.56 11.65
N GLY A 120 -21.46 -7.85 10.37
CA GLY A 120 -20.38 -7.22 9.63
C GLY A 120 -18.98 -7.77 9.91
N SER A 121 -18.00 -7.01 9.43
CA SER A 121 -16.57 -7.28 9.58
C SER A 121 -15.99 -6.77 10.89
N LEU A 122 -14.79 -7.20 11.22
CA LEU A 122 -14.00 -6.65 12.32
C LEU A 122 -13.75 -5.16 12.11
N LYS A 123 -13.57 -4.71 10.86
CA LYS A 123 -13.49 -3.27 10.56
C LYS A 123 -14.82 -2.56 10.85
N ASP A 124 -15.95 -3.14 10.47
CA ASP A 124 -17.27 -2.59 10.82
C ASP A 124 -17.43 -2.46 12.34
N ARG A 125 -16.89 -3.42 13.12
CA ARG A 125 -16.89 -3.38 14.59
C ARG A 125 -16.02 -2.27 15.18
N ILE A 126 -14.84 -2.00 14.61
CA ILE A 126 -13.90 -0.92 15.01
C ILE A 126 -14.49 0.46 14.72
N TYR A 127 -15.12 0.62 13.56
CA TYR A 127 -15.74 1.87 13.11
C TYR A 127 -17.20 2.04 13.53
N ARG A 128 -17.72 1.12 14.35
CA ARG A 128 -19.11 1.14 14.87
C ARG A 128 -20.16 1.30 13.76
N VAL A 129 -19.96 0.59 12.66
CA VAL A 129 -20.86 0.59 11.51
C VAL A 129 -22.17 -0.11 11.90
N ASP A 130 -23.27 0.59 11.72
CA ASP A 130 -24.63 0.13 12.00
C ASP A 130 -25.17 -0.84 10.94
N ASN A 131 -24.74 -0.67 9.68
CA ASN A 131 -25.17 -1.51 8.57
C ASN A 131 -23.99 -1.86 7.65
N PRO A 132 -23.50 -3.12 7.68
CA PRO A 132 -22.35 -3.53 6.87
C PRO A 132 -22.63 -3.53 5.35
N ALA A 133 -23.90 -3.46 4.95
CA ALA A 133 -24.34 -3.39 3.56
C ALA A 133 -24.17 -2.00 2.92
N LYS A 134 -23.83 -0.96 3.69
CA LYS A 134 -23.54 0.38 3.17
C LYS A 134 -22.27 0.40 2.31
N LEU A 135 -22.17 1.45 1.48
CA LEU A 135 -21.01 1.74 0.63
C LEU A 135 -19.72 1.85 1.47
N TYR A 136 -18.63 1.27 0.99
CA TYR A 136 -17.32 1.25 1.65
C TYR A 136 -16.86 2.66 2.08
N ASP A 137 -16.95 3.64 1.18
CA ASP A 137 -16.50 5.02 1.42
C ASP A 137 -17.36 5.79 2.43
N VAL A 138 -18.52 5.23 2.83
CA VAL A 138 -19.41 5.81 3.84
C VAL A 138 -19.20 5.16 5.21
N LYS A 139 -18.76 3.89 5.25
CA LYS A 139 -18.67 3.09 6.48
C LYS A 139 -17.53 3.53 7.40
N TYR A 140 -16.36 3.83 6.86
CA TYR A 140 -15.13 3.94 7.66
C TYR A 140 -14.70 5.38 7.88
N ARG A 141 -15.55 6.15 8.55
CA ARG A 141 -15.22 7.52 8.96
C ARG A 141 -14.41 7.52 10.24
N LEU A 142 -13.29 8.25 10.23
CA LEU A 142 -12.35 8.33 11.34
C LEU A 142 -13.02 8.76 12.66
N GLU A 143 -14.02 9.66 12.59
CA GLU A 143 -14.80 10.13 13.75
C GLU A 143 -15.50 9.01 14.55
N ASN A 144 -15.78 7.87 13.89
CA ASN A 144 -16.45 6.73 14.53
C ASN A 144 -15.46 5.64 14.98
N ALA A 145 -14.19 5.74 14.58
CA ALA A 145 -13.19 4.72 14.84
C ALA A 145 -12.81 4.69 16.32
N GLN A 146 -12.82 3.49 16.91
CA GLN A 146 -12.53 3.30 18.33
C GLN A 146 -11.78 1.97 18.55
N PRO A 147 -10.77 1.95 19.44
CA PRO A 147 -10.18 0.71 19.92
C PRO A 147 -11.24 -0.27 20.45
N LEU A 148 -10.95 -1.56 20.30
CA LEU A 148 -11.75 -2.61 20.92
C LEU A 148 -11.34 -2.80 22.39
N LEU A 149 -12.21 -3.45 23.16
CA LEU A 149 -11.88 -3.85 24.53
C LEU A 149 -10.79 -4.92 24.52
N PHE A 150 -9.90 -4.90 25.52
CA PHE A 150 -8.77 -5.84 25.60
C PHE A 150 -9.20 -7.31 25.49
N GLU A 151 -10.31 -7.68 26.15
CA GLU A 151 -10.84 -9.04 26.11
C GLU A 151 -11.32 -9.43 24.70
N GLU A 152 -11.90 -8.48 23.95
CA GLU A 152 -12.26 -8.69 22.55
C GLU A 152 -11.02 -8.81 21.67
N ILE A 153 -9.99 -7.98 21.89
CA ILE A 153 -8.72 -8.04 21.18
C ILE A 153 -8.09 -9.41 21.38
N ALA A 154 -7.91 -9.86 22.62
CA ALA A 154 -7.32 -11.15 22.95
C ALA A 154 -8.10 -12.31 22.30
N LYS A 155 -9.43 -12.30 22.41
CA LYS A 155 -10.31 -13.31 21.83
C LYS A 155 -10.22 -13.36 20.31
N PHE A 156 -10.39 -12.24 19.62
CA PHE A 156 -10.34 -12.21 18.16
C PHE A 156 -8.95 -12.52 17.64
N SER A 157 -7.90 -12.06 18.33
CA SER A 157 -6.51 -12.38 17.98
C SER A 157 -6.26 -13.88 18.04
N ARG A 158 -6.66 -14.53 19.14
CA ARG A 158 -6.57 -15.99 19.28
C ARG A 158 -7.31 -16.70 18.14
N GLN A 159 -8.55 -16.34 17.87
CA GLN A 159 -9.37 -16.97 16.83
C GLN A 159 -8.79 -16.81 15.41
N ILE A 160 -8.22 -15.64 15.10
CA ILE A 160 -7.55 -15.38 13.82
C ILE A 160 -6.29 -16.25 13.70
N VAL A 161 -5.43 -16.28 14.73
CA VAL A 161 -4.18 -17.05 14.67
C VAL A 161 -4.45 -18.56 14.63
N GLU A 162 -5.46 -19.07 15.34
CA GLU A 162 -5.93 -20.46 15.22
C GLU A 162 -6.38 -20.79 13.78
N ALA A 163 -7.09 -19.87 13.11
CA ALA A 163 -7.47 -20.05 11.71
C ALA A 163 -6.26 -20.06 10.77
N LEU A 164 -5.26 -19.19 11.02
CA LEU A 164 -4.01 -19.18 10.26
C LEU A 164 -3.21 -20.47 10.45
N ALA A 165 -3.08 -20.96 11.69
CA ALA A 165 -2.45 -22.24 11.99
C ALA A 165 -3.13 -23.39 11.24
N GLY A 166 -4.48 -23.42 11.26
CA GLY A 166 -5.28 -24.35 10.47
C GLY A 166 -4.96 -24.29 8.97
N LEU A 167 -4.94 -23.10 8.37
CA LEU A 167 -4.58 -22.92 6.96
C LEU A 167 -3.15 -23.39 6.65
N ARG A 168 -2.17 -22.98 7.47
CA ARG A 168 -0.76 -23.37 7.33
C ARG A 168 -0.57 -24.89 7.40
N SER A 169 -1.31 -25.59 8.27
CA SER A 169 -1.28 -27.06 8.37
C SER A 169 -1.68 -27.77 7.08
N LYS A 170 -2.44 -27.10 6.20
CA LYS A 170 -2.86 -27.58 4.88
C LYS A 170 -1.99 -27.06 3.73
N GLY A 171 -0.95 -26.28 4.05
CA GLY A 171 -0.06 -25.65 3.09
C GLY A 171 -0.67 -24.42 2.42
N LEU A 172 -1.63 -23.75 3.06
CA LEU A 172 -2.24 -22.51 2.58
C LEU A 172 -1.70 -21.31 3.35
N VAL A 173 -1.28 -20.28 2.62
CA VAL A 173 -0.85 -19.00 3.19
C VAL A 173 -1.96 -17.97 2.98
N CYS A 174 -2.33 -17.25 4.05
CA CYS A 174 -3.36 -16.22 3.99
C CYS A 174 -2.75 -14.84 3.64
N ASP A 175 -2.40 -14.63 2.37
CA ASP A 175 -1.71 -13.43 1.88
C ASP A 175 -2.62 -12.21 1.59
N HIS A 176 -3.84 -12.22 2.12
CA HIS A 176 -4.88 -11.22 1.86
C HIS A 176 -5.65 -10.81 3.12
N LEU A 177 -5.23 -11.28 4.30
CA LEU A 177 -5.87 -11.02 5.58
C LEU A 177 -5.96 -9.51 5.84
N ARG A 178 -7.17 -8.98 6.11
CA ARG A 178 -7.40 -7.61 6.64
C ARG A 178 -8.65 -7.61 7.52
N SER A 179 -8.82 -6.58 8.33
CA SER A 179 -10.00 -6.39 9.19
C SER A 179 -11.32 -6.37 8.40
N THR A 180 -11.30 -5.94 7.14
CA THR A 180 -12.47 -5.95 6.22
C THR A 180 -12.95 -7.35 5.83
N ASN A 181 -12.11 -8.36 6.00
CA ASN A 181 -12.36 -9.74 5.57
C ASN A 181 -12.16 -10.72 6.74
N VAL A 182 -12.24 -10.22 7.96
CA VAL A 182 -12.56 -11.00 9.15
C VAL A 182 -13.98 -10.62 9.53
N VAL A 183 -14.94 -11.55 9.51
CA VAL A 183 -16.33 -11.29 9.89
C VAL A 183 -16.60 -11.71 11.33
N ILE A 184 -17.46 -10.96 12.03
CA ILE A 184 -17.86 -11.28 13.39
C ILE A 184 -19.17 -12.04 13.33
N ASP A 185 -19.11 -13.37 13.38
CA ASP A 185 -20.30 -14.23 13.28
C ASP A 185 -20.57 -14.89 14.64
N ALA A 186 -21.73 -14.58 15.22
CA ALA A 186 -22.12 -15.02 16.57
C ALA A 186 -21.02 -14.80 17.63
N GLY A 187 -20.39 -13.62 17.62
CA GLY A 187 -19.32 -13.24 18.55
C GLY A 187 -17.98 -13.93 18.32
N LYS A 188 -17.78 -14.56 17.15
CA LYS A 188 -16.52 -15.19 16.74
C LYS A 188 -15.96 -14.50 15.50
N ALA A 189 -14.68 -14.15 15.53
CA ALA A 189 -13.93 -13.72 14.37
C ALA A 189 -13.74 -14.91 13.41
N LYS A 190 -14.15 -14.74 12.16
CA LYS A 190 -13.98 -15.75 11.10
C LYS A 190 -13.30 -15.11 9.89
N ILE A 191 -12.20 -15.70 9.44
CA ILE A 191 -11.54 -15.28 8.20
C ILE A 191 -12.46 -15.59 7.03
N ALA A 192 -12.89 -14.56 6.32
CA ALA A 192 -13.66 -14.67 5.09
C ALA A 192 -12.74 -14.69 3.86
N GLU A 193 -13.32 -14.90 2.68
CA GLU A 193 -12.61 -14.81 1.40
C GLU A 193 -11.39 -15.72 1.22
N ILE A 194 -11.29 -16.85 1.94
CA ILE A 194 -10.19 -17.83 1.79
C ILE A 194 -10.04 -18.41 0.36
N TYR A 195 -11.01 -18.17 -0.52
CA TYR A 195 -10.90 -18.42 -1.94
C TYR A 195 -9.86 -17.52 -2.64
N THR A 196 -9.54 -16.35 -2.10
CA THR A 196 -8.62 -15.35 -2.68
C THR A 196 -7.24 -15.94 -2.96
N PRO A 197 -6.54 -16.53 -1.97
CA PRO A 197 -5.23 -17.14 -2.19
C PRO A 197 -5.34 -18.38 -3.07
N LEU A 198 -6.44 -19.13 -2.99
CA LEU A 198 -6.71 -20.30 -3.84
C LEU A 198 -6.94 -19.93 -5.30
N LEU A 199 -7.58 -18.79 -5.58
CA LEU A 199 -7.78 -18.24 -6.91
C LEU A 199 -6.54 -17.46 -7.40
N ALA A 200 -5.47 -17.39 -6.61
CA ALA A 200 -4.29 -16.60 -6.92
C ALA A 200 -4.61 -15.13 -7.28
N LEU A 201 -5.63 -14.55 -6.64
CA LEU A 201 -5.96 -13.13 -6.80
C LEU A 201 -4.84 -12.29 -6.19
N ASP A 202 -4.61 -11.12 -6.76
CA ASP A 202 -3.56 -10.24 -6.24
C ASP A 202 -3.98 -9.50 -4.96
N ARG A 203 -3.03 -9.34 -4.04
CA ARG A 203 -3.20 -8.50 -2.85
C ARG A 203 -3.25 -7.04 -3.26
N TYR A 204 -3.85 -6.20 -2.42
CA TYR A 204 -3.93 -4.77 -2.70
C TYR A 204 -2.54 -4.13 -2.71
N LYS A 205 -2.36 -3.15 -3.59
CA LYS A 205 -1.08 -2.44 -3.78
C LYS A 205 -0.62 -1.74 -2.50
N ASP A 206 -1.51 -1.08 -1.78
CA ASP A 206 -1.16 -0.38 -0.54
C ASP A 206 -0.74 -1.35 0.57
N SER A 207 -1.49 -2.43 0.75
CA SER A 207 -1.08 -3.51 1.67
C SER A 207 0.30 -4.07 1.31
N ARG A 208 0.61 -4.23 0.02
CA ARG A 208 1.94 -4.66 -0.45
C ARG A 208 3.04 -3.66 -0.11
N GLU A 209 2.79 -2.36 -0.30
CA GLU A 209 3.79 -1.30 -0.05
C GLU A 209 4.21 -1.30 1.43
N LEU A 210 3.28 -1.62 2.34
CA LEU A 210 3.56 -1.73 3.77
C LEU A 210 4.32 -3.01 4.15
N THR A 211 4.11 -4.14 3.45
CA THR A 211 4.67 -5.44 3.88
C THR A 211 5.92 -5.87 3.13
N VAL A 212 6.12 -5.45 1.88
CA VAL A 212 7.13 -6.04 0.97
C VAL A 212 8.57 -5.94 1.51
N GLY A 213 8.90 -4.88 2.25
CA GLY A 213 10.22 -4.70 2.85
C GLY A 213 10.51 -5.66 4.01
N LEU A 214 9.45 -6.15 4.67
CA LEU A 214 9.48 -7.00 5.86
C LEU A 214 9.30 -8.50 5.54
N GLU A 215 8.74 -8.84 4.37
CA GLU A 215 8.45 -10.21 3.93
C GLU A 215 9.68 -11.13 3.83
N ARG A 216 10.90 -10.60 3.95
CA ARG A 216 12.14 -11.39 4.04
C ARG A 216 12.45 -11.89 5.45
N TYR A 217 11.84 -11.29 6.48
CA TYR A 217 12.09 -11.58 7.89
C TYR A 217 10.86 -12.14 8.61
N MET A 218 9.66 -11.91 8.07
CA MET A 218 8.40 -12.33 8.68
C MET A 218 7.45 -12.89 7.64
N ASP A 219 6.69 -13.91 8.01
CA ASP A 219 5.67 -14.50 7.13
C ASP A 219 4.55 -13.47 6.84
N ILE A 220 4.10 -13.39 5.59
CA ILE A 220 3.12 -12.38 5.15
C ILE A 220 1.81 -12.38 5.93
N ASP A 221 1.27 -13.55 6.28
CA ASP A 221 0.03 -13.67 7.05
C ASP A 221 0.19 -13.15 8.49
N LEU A 222 1.39 -13.18 9.06
CA LEU A 222 1.70 -12.56 10.36
C LEU A 222 1.87 -11.04 10.28
N LEU A 223 2.50 -10.52 9.21
CA LEU A 223 2.57 -9.07 8.99
C LEU A 223 1.16 -8.47 8.87
N LEU A 224 0.28 -9.14 8.11
CA LEU A 224 -1.11 -8.74 7.96
C LEU A 224 -1.91 -8.90 9.26
N PHE A 225 -1.63 -9.94 10.06
CA PHE A 225 -2.21 -10.07 11.39
C PHE A 225 -1.76 -8.93 12.32
N GLY A 226 -0.48 -8.54 12.30
CA GLY A 226 0.04 -7.42 13.07
C GLY A 226 -0.65 -6.10 12.73
N GLN A 227 -0.93 -5.85 11.45
CA GLN A 227 -1.73 -4.69 11.02
C GLN A 227 -3.16 -4.70 11.60
N ILE A 228 -3.82 -5.86 11.64
CA ILE A 228 -5.14 -5.99 12.26
C ILE A 228 -5.06 -5.80 13.77
N LEU A 229 -4.07 -6.38 14.44
CA LEU A 229 -3.88 -6.24 15.88
C LEU A 229 -3.68 -4.77 16.27
N TYR A 230 -2.85 -4.05 15.51
CA TYR A 230 -2.68 -2.62 15.65
C TYR A 230 -4.00 -1.86 15.46
N GLU A 231 -4.78 -2.18 14.41
CA GLU A 231 -6.08 -1.54 14.15
C GLU A 231 -7.10 -1.81 15.26
N MET A 232 -7.15 -3.04 15.79
CA MET A 232 -8.02 -3.36 16.93
C MET A 232 -7.61 -2.59 18.20
N ALA A 233 -6.30 -2.42 18.43
CA ALA A 233 -5.76 -1.80 19.64
C ALA A 233 -5.81 -0.26 19.63
N THR A 234 -5.75 0.35 18.44
CA THR A 234 -5.69 1.81 18.28
C THR A 234 -6.96 2.41 17.68
N GLY A 235 -7.79 1.58 17.05
CA GLY A 235 -8.88 2.03 16.17
C GLY A 235 -8.40 2.58 14.82
N MET A 236 -7.10 2.53 14.53
CA MET A 236 -6.47 3.18 13.38
C MET A 236 -5.76 2.16 12.49
N GLU A 237 -5.89 2.31 11.18
CA GLU A 237 -5.06 1.52 10.25
C GLU A 237 -3.58 1.90 10.40
N LEU A 238 -2.70 0.91 10.33
CA LEU A 238 -1.27 1.14 10.24
C LEU A 238 -0.93 1.63 8.82
N LEU A 239 -0.41 2.85 8.71
CA LEU A 239 -0.10 3.50 7.42
C LEU A 239 1.40 3.50 7.07
N THR A 240 2.22 2.93 7.95
CA THR A 240 3.66 2.77 7.82
C THR A 240 4.02 1.27 7.85
N PRO A 241 5.20 0.86 7.35
CA PRO A 241 5.60 -0.55 7.42
C PRO A 241 5.63 -1.10 8.86
N GLU A 242 5.98 -0.26 9.83
CA GLU A 242 6.13 -0.59 11.24
C GLU A 242 5.40 0.46 12.10
N PRO A 243 4.82 0.06 13.26
CA PRO A 243 4.12 0.98 14.17
C PRO A 243 5.07 1.82 15.02
N ASP A 244 4.80 3.11 15.19
CA ASP A 244 5.65 3.98 16.03
C ASP A 244 5.83 3.44 17.46
N GLU A 245 7.08 3.36 17.94
CA GLU A 245 7.40 2.85 19.28
C GLU A 245 6.62 3.59 20.39
N SER A 246 6.45 4.91 20.24
CA SER A 246 5.68 5.73 21.20
C SER A 246 4.20 5.32 21.29
N VAL A 247 3.63 4.78 20.21
CA VAL A 247 2.27 4.24 20.22
C VAL A 247 2.25 2.90 20.95
N LEU A 248 3.25 2.04 20.72
CA LEU A 248 3.38 0.75 21.40
C LEU A 248 3.49 0.90 22.92
N ASP A 249 4.22 1.91 23.39
CA ASP A 249 4.35 2.23 24.83
C ASP A 249 3.02 2.57 25.52
N MET A 250 2.01 3.00 24.74
CA MET A 250 0.67 3.32 25.25
C MET A 250 -0.28 2.12 25.24
N LEU A 251 0.08 1.00 24.58
CA LEU A 251 -0.76 -0.19 24.48
C LEU A 251 -0.61 -1.09 25.70
N ALA A 252 -1.56 -2.01 25.87
CA ALA A 252 -1.42 -3.08 26.86
C ALA A 252 -0.13 -3.88 26.56
N PRO A 253 0.68 -4.24 27.59
CA PRO A 253 1.96 -4.93 27.38
C PRO A 253 1.85 -6.19 26.53
N GLU A 254 0.77 -6.97 26.71
CA GLU A 254 0.52 -8.21 25.97
C GLU A 254 0.27 -7.96 24.48
N ILE A 255 -0.32 -6.81 24.12
CA ILE A 255 -0.52 -6.40 22.73
C ILE A 255 0.79 -5.88 22.14
N ALA A 256 1.48 -5.01 22.88
CA ALA A 256 2.74 -4.40 22.46
C ALA A 256 3.80 -5.48 22.21
N GLU A 257 3.89 -6.50 23.07
CA GLU A 257 4.81 -7.62 22.93
C GLU A 257 4.64 -8.36 21.59
N VAL A 258 3.39 -8.65 21.20
CA VAL A 258 3.10 -9.31 19.92
C VAL A 258 3.48 -8.42 18.73
N LEU A 259 3.17 -7.12 18.79
CA LEU A 259 3.52 -6.18 17.73
C LEU A 259 5.03 -6.00 17.61
N LEU A 260 5.75 -5.87 18.73
CA LEU A 260 7.21 -5.81 18.76
C LEU A 260 7.83 -7.07 18.16
N ALA A 261 7.32 -8.25 18.53
CA ALA A 261 7.81 -9.52 18.01
C ALA A 261 7.58 -9.67 16.49
N ILE A 262 6.48 -9.13 15.95
CA ILE A 262 6.18 -9.17 14.50
C ILE A 262 7.01 -8.15 13.70
N PHE A 263 7.10 -6.91 14.17
CA PHE A 263 7.65 -5.79 13.38
C PHE A 263 9.12 -5.47 13.67
N TYR A 264 9.58 -5.61 14.92
CA TYR A 264 10.91 -5.15 15.35
C TYR A 264 11.87 -6.28 15.69
N TYR A 265 11.37 -7.35 16.31
CA TYR A 265 12.17 -8.47 16.80
C TYR A 265 11.73 -9.82 16.22
N PRO A 266 11.70 -9.97 14.87
CA PRO A 266 11.21 -11.19 14.23
C PRO A 266 11.96 -12.44 14.69
N ASP A 267 13.26 -12.30 15.01
CA ASP A 267 14.10 -13.39 15.52
C ASP A 267 13.57 -14.06 16.80
N THR A 268 12.70 -13.37 17.56
CA THR A 268 12.06 -13.93 18.76
C THR A 268 11.00 -14.98 18.43
N LEU A 269 10.35 -14.86 17.26
CA LEU A 269 9.30 -15.77 16.79
C LEU A 269 9.82 -16.80 15.78
N VAL A 270 10.89 -16.47 15.07
CA VAL A 270 11.47 -17.35 14.05
C VAL A 270 12.12 -18.56 14.72
N SER A 271 11.78 -19.75 14.26
CA SER A 271 12.38 -20.99 14.78
C SER A 271 13.89 -20.97 14.49
N SER A 272 14.73 -21.25 15.50
CA SER A 272 16.20 -21.12 15.48
C SER A 272 16.92 -22.16 14.61
N GLN A 273 16.30 -22.62 13.52
CA GLN A 273 16.88 -23.53 12.53
C GLN A 273 16.55 -23.04 11.11
N SER A 274 17.30 -22.05 10.62
CA SER A 274 17.33 -21.67 9.21
C SER A 274 18.74 -21.91 8.62
N PRO A 275 18.86 -22.15 7.30
CA PRO A 275 20.00 -22.85 6.71
C PRO A 275 21.23 -21.95 6.63
N THR A 276 22.39 -22.50 6.98
CA THR A 276 23.69 -21.90 6.71
C THR A 276 23.84 -21.58 5.22
N PRO A 277 24.34 -20.37 4.85
CA PRO A 277 24.64 -20.07 3.46
C PRO A 277 25.74 -21.03 2.96
N PRO A 278 25.65 -21.57 1.73
CA PRO A 278 26.70 -22.44 1.22
C PRO A 278 27.97 -21.60 1.03
N SER A 279 28.98 -21.93 1.83
CA SER A 279 30.35 -21.50 1.59
C SER A 279 30.76 -21.92 0.18
N SER A 280 31.36 -20.97 -0.53
CA SER A 280 32.00 -21.16 -1.82
C SER A 280 33.00 -22.30 -1.81
N SER A 281 32.71 -23.36 -2.56
CA SER A 281 33.73 -24.18 -3.21
C SER A 281 33.16 -24.74 -4.50
N THR A 282 33.81 -24.34 -5.58
CA THR A 282 33.78 -24.89 -6.93
C THR A 282 33.92 -26.41 -6.93
N GLU A 283 33.10 -27.13 -7.70
CA GLU A 283 33.51 -28.09 -8.74
C GLU A 283 32.28 -28.83 -9.37
N ASP A 284 32.19 -28.68 -10.69
CA ASP A 284 31.86 -29.65 -11.75
C ASP A 284 30.47 -30.33 -11.88
N VAL A 285 29.76 -29.83 -12.91
CA VAL A 285 29.13 -30.52 -14.06
C VAL A 285 29.01 -32.05 -14.00
N GLU A 286 27.77 -32.58 -14.07
CA GLU A 286 27.33 -33.44 -15.18
C GLU A 286 25.82 -33.69 -15.22
N SER A 287 25.30 -33.79 -16.44
CA SER A 287 23.90 -34.01 -16.80
C SER A 287 23.48 -35.46 -16.63
N ASN A 288 22.20 -35.71 -16.32
CA ASN A 288 21.37 -36.67 -17.05
C ASN A 288 19.89 -36.58 -16.64
N GLY A 289 19.02 -36.69 -17.64
CA GLY A 289 17.57 -36.75 -17.50
C GLY A 289 17.00 -38.17 -17.51
N ALA A 290 15.67 -38.21 -17.62
CA ALA A 290 14.75 -39.34 -17.84
C ALA A 290 14.15 -40.02 -16.60
N ASP A 291 12.88 -39.64 -16.35
CA ASP A 291 11.67 -40.48 -16.34
C ASP A 291 11.54 -41.79 -15.52
N PHE A 292 10.37 -41.83 -14.84
CA PHE A 292 9.37 -42.91 -14.76
C PHE A 292 9.18 -43.75 -13.47
N ASP A 293 7.90 -43.75 -13.07
CA ASP A 293 7.06 -44.71 -12.34
C ASP A 293 7.17 -45.02 -10.84
N GLY A 294 5.97 -45.14 -10.25
CA GLY A 294 5.71 -45.35 -8.84
C GLY A 294 5.36 -46.78 -8.43
N ALA A 295 5.20 -46.97 -7.13
CA ALA A 295 4.50 -48.09 -6.51
C ALA A 295 4.14 -47.75 -5.06
N GLU A 296 2.97 -48.21 -4.63
CA GLU A 296 2.41 -48.10 -3.29
C GLU A 296 3.04 -49.07 -2.27
N SER A 297 2.85 -48.71 -1.00
CA SER A 297 2.71 -49.57 0.20
C SER A 297 3.98 -50.04 0.93
N THR A 298 4.23 -49.50 2.12
CA THR A 298 3.81 -50.09 3.42
C THR A 298 4.44 -49.35 4.61
N SER A 299 3.72 -49.40 5.72
CA SER A 299 3.99 -48.78 7.01
C SER A 299 5.37 -49.06 7.61
N SER A 300 6.06 -48.01 8.06
CA SER A 300 6.90 -48.08 9.26
C SER A 300 6.98 -46.70 9.91
N ALA A 301 6.79 -46.67 11.23
CA ALA A 301 6.91 -45.51 12.07
C ALA A 301 8.37 -45.03 12.06
N VAL A 302 8.62 -43.88 11.44
CA VAL A 302 9.93 -43.23 11.46
C VAL A 302 9.72 -41.72 11.62
N SER A 303 10.11 -41.23 12.80
CA SER A 303 10.69 -39.91 13.11
C SER A 303 10.20 -38.70 12.29
N SER A 304 9.48 -37.78 12.95
CA SER A 304 8.94 -36.54 12.41
C SER A 304 9.96 -35.41 12.16
N HIS A 305 11.26 -35.69 12.13
CA HIS A 305 12.28 -34.64 11.96
C HIS A 305 12.88 -34.68 10.55
N ASN A 306 12.22 -33.98 9.62
CA ASN A 306 12.82 -33.28 8.47
C ASN A 306 11.73 -32.75 7.50
N LYS A 307 10.77 -31.96 8.01
CA LYS A 307 10.01 -31.05 7.14
C LYS A 307 10.85 -29.78 6.99
N LYS A 308 11.32 -29.47 5.78
CA LYS A 308 11.79 -28.12 5.45
C LYS A 308 10.70 -27.14 5.92
N HIS A 309 10.98 -26.30 6.90
CA HIS A 309 9.99 -25.38 7.45
C HIS A 309 9.52 -24.45 6.32
N LEU A 310 8.25 -24.60 5.92
CA LEU A 310 7.62 -23.79 4.86
C LEU A 310 7.37 -22.35 5.33
N PHE A 311 7.42 -22.13 6.64
CA PHE A 311 7.11 -20.89 7.34
C PHE A 311 8.25 -20.56 8.31
N LEU A 312 8.51 -19.26 8.49
CA LEU A 312 9.53 -18.76 9.41
C LEU A 312 9.11 -18.95 10.87
N VAL A 313 7.83 -18.72 11.16
CA VAL A 313 7.28 -18.76 12.52
C VAL A 313 6.42 -20.00 12.75
N ASP A 314 6.55 -20.58 13.94
CA ASP A 314 5.66 -21.63 14.45
C ASP A 314 4.47 -21.00 15.21
N LEU A 315 3.28 -21.07 14.61
CA LEU A 315 2.08 -20.46 15.20
C LEU A 315 1.58 -21.22 16.43
N GLU A 316 1.79 -22.54 16.52
CA GLU A 316 1.38 -23.32 17.71
C GLU A 316 2.18 -22.85 18.92
N ARG A 317 3.49 -22.71 18.76
CA ARG A 317 4.38 -22.16 19.78
C ARG A 317 4.03 -20.71 20.15
N MET A 318 3.76 -19.86 19.16
CA MET A 318 3.36 -18.47 19.39
C MET A 318 2.06 -18.37 20.21
N LEU A 319 1.08 -19.24 19.95
CA LEU A 319 -0.19 -19.31 20.67
C LEU A 319 -0.04 -19.79 22.13
N GLU A 320 1.02 -20.55 22.44
CA GLU A 320 1.33 -21.05 23.77
C GLU A 320 2.20 -20.07 24.58
N GLU A 321 3.16 -19.40 23.93
CA GLU A 321 4.18 -18.59 24.60
C GLU A 321 3.76 -17.14 24.84
N LEU A 322 2.96 -16.53 23.95
CA LEU A 322 2.62 -15.11 24.07
C LEU A 322 1.38 -14.87 24.95
N PRO A 323 1.48 -14.02 26.01
CA PRO A 323 0.42 -13.82 27.01
C PRO A 323 -0.94 -13.39 26.44
N LEU A 324 -0.96 -12.60 25.37
CA LEU A 324 -2.20 -12.12 24.74
C LEU A 324 -3.16 -13.27 24.40
N PHE A 325 -2.62 -14.41 23.96
CA PHE A 325 -3.40 -15.57 23.53
C PHE A 325 -3.87 -16.44 24.69
N ALA A 326 -3.24 -16.32 25.87
CA ALA A 326 -3.62 -17.05 27.07
C ALA A 326 -4.85 -16.46 27.77
N VAL A 327 -5.13 -15.17 27.55
CA VAL A 327 -6.29 -14.45 28.13
C VAL A 327 -7.62 -15.02 27.64
N ALA A 328 -7.68 -15.46 26.37
CA ALA A 328 -8.89 -15.96 25.73
C ALA A 328 -9.19 -17.43 26.10
N THR A 329 -9.41 -17.72 27.38
CA THR A 329 -9.59 -19.10 27.89
C THR A 329 -10.81 -19.84 27.31
N ASP A 330 -11.78 -19.12 26.75
CA ASP A 330 -12.98 -19.68 26.11
C ASP A 330 -12.75 -20.11 24.65
N VAL A 331 -11.57 -19.81 24.10
CA VAL A 331 -11.16 -20.18 22.75
C VAL A 331 -10.25 -21.41 22.84
N PRO A 332 -10.77 -22.63 22.61
CA PRO A 332 -9.94 -23.83 22.65
C PRO A 332 -8.95 -23.84 21.48
N PRO A 333 -7.81 -24.52 21.60
CA PRO A 333 -6.98 -24.91 20.45
C PRO A 333 -7.82 -25.69 19.43
N ILE A 334 -7.78 -25.29 18.15
CA ILE A 334 -8.65 -25.82 17.09
C ILE A 334 -7.89 -26.61 16.01
N ASP A 335 -6.58 -26.77 16.19
CA ASP A 335 -5.68 -27.65 15.44
C ASP A 335 -6.33 -29.01 15.03
N THR A 336 -7.08 -29.64 15.93
CA THR A 336 -7.73 -30.93 15.68
C THR A 336 -8.93 -30.88 14.71
N LEU A 337 -9.71 -29.79 14.67
CA LEU A 337 -10.91 -29.71 13.83
C LEU A 337 -10.58 -29.55 12.35
N PHE A 338 -9.47 -28.88 12.03
CA PHE A 338 -8.95 -28.81 10.67
C PHE A 338 -8.16 -30.08 10.30
N SER A 339 -7.59 -30.80 11.27
CA SER A 339 -6.85 -32.05 11.04
C SER A 339 -7.73 -33.22 10.57
N GLY A 340 -9.01 -33.27 11.02
CA GLY A 340 -9.93 -34.38 10.76
C GLY A 340 -10.24 -34.62 9.28
N PHE A 341 -10.13 -33.58 8.44
CA PHE A 341 -10.32 -33.70 7.00
C PHE A 341 -9.00 -33.96 6.27
N ARG A 342 -8.92 -35.13 5.64
CA ARG A 342 -7.81 -35.51 4.76
C ARG A 342 -8.04 -34.93 3.37
N LEU A 343 -7.13 -34.04 2.95
CA LEU A 343 -7.08 -33.60 1.57
C LEU A 343 -6.58 -34.73 0.68
N ASP A 344 -7.30 -35.01 -0.40
CA ASP A 344 -6.84 -35.93 -1.43
C ASP A 344 -5.64 -35.34 -2.22
N SER A 345 -5.03 -36.17 -3.07
CA SER A 345 -3.87 -35.75 -3.88
C SER A 345 -4.19 -34.59 -4.83
N SER A 346 -5.41 -34.55 -5.36
CA SER A 346 -5.87 -33.51 -6.27
C SER A 346 -6.03 -32.17 -5.56
N MET A 347 -6.63 -32.14 -4.38
CA MET A 347 -6.77 -30.97 -3.52
C MET A 347 -5.41 -30.40 -3.11
N LYS A 348 -4.50 -31.27 -2.64
CA LYS A 348 -3.11 -30.88 -2.30
C LYS A 348 -2.39 -30.28 -3.50
N SER A 349 -2.58 -30.87 -4.69
CA SER A 349 -2.02 -30.35 -5.93
C SER A 349 -2.59 -28.98 -6.29
N THR A 350 -3.90 -28.75 -6.10
CA THR A 350 -4.55 -27.45 -6.33
C THR A 350 -3.97 -26.38 -5.41
N ILE A 351 -3.87 -26.66 -4.10
CA ILE A 351 -3.23 -25.77 -3.13
C ILE A 351 -1.80 -25.44 -3.58
N LYS A 352 -0.98 -26.46 -3.83
CA LYS A 352 0.42 -26.29 -4.21
C LYS A 352 0.58 -25.50 -5.52
N HIS A 353 -0.39 -25.59 -6.43
CA HIS A 353 -0.37 -24.82 -7.68
C HIS A 353 -0.64 -23.33 -7.41
N SER A 354 -1.73 -23.01 -6.72
CA SER A 354 -2.08 -21.63 -6.38
C SER A 354 -1.00 -20.96 -5.50
N MET A 355 -0.47 -21.67 -4.51
CA MET A 355 0.59 -21.14 -3.64
C MET A 355 1.88 -20.86 -4.41
N ARG A 356 2.24 -21.70 -5.41
CA ARG A 356 3.40 -21.44 -6.27
C ARG A 356 3.23 -20.18 -7.10
N ILE A 357 2.03 -19.95 -7.63
CA ILE A 357 1.72 -18.73 -8.38
C ILE A 357 1.87 -17.50 -7.48
N ASN A 358 1.25 -17.53 -6.29
CA ASN A 358 1.34 -16.41 -5.34
C ASN A 358 2.77 -16.17 -4.88
N ALA A 359 3.51 -17.23 -4.52
CA ALA A 359 4.91 -17.13 -4.12
C ALA A 359 5.79 -16.54 -5.24
N SER A 360 5.59 -16.97 -6.50
CA SER A 360 6.32 -16.40 -7.64
C SER A 360 6.02 -14.91 -7.82
N ARG A 361 4.76 -14.50 -7.67
CA ARG A 361 4.36 -13.08 -7.79
C ARG A 361 4.93 -12.25 -6.64
N ASN A 362 4.82 -12.73 -5.41
CA ASN A 362 5.37 -12.05 -4.22
C ASN A 362 6.91 -11.93 -4.33
N GLN A 363 7.59 -12.98 -4.80
CA GLN A 363 9.04 -12.93 -5.04
C GLN A 363 9.40 -11.85 -6.08
N ALA A 364 8.63 -11.72 -7.16
CA ALA A 364 8.88 -10.66 -8.15
C ALA A 364 8.74 -9.26 -7.54
N HIS A 365 7.78 -9.06 -6.62
CA HIS A 365 7.64 -7.80 -5.90
C HIS A 365 8.81 -7.53 -4.94
N ILE A 366 9.27 -8.55 -4.22
CA ILE A 366 10.44 -8.45 -3.32
C ILE A 366 11.69 -8.08 -4.12
N VAL A 367 11.92 -8.72 -5.28
CA VAL A 367 13.04 -8.39 -6.15
C VAL A 367 12.96 -6.93 -6.62
N HIS A 368 11.80 -6.52 -7.14
CA HIS A 368 11.60 -5.14 -7.59
C HIS A 368 11.83 -4.11 -6.47
N TYR A 369 11.33 -4.40 -5.27
CA TYR A 369 11.54 -3.57 -4.08
C TYR A 369 13.03 -3.47 -3.73
N ASN A 370 13.74 -4.60 -3.70
CA ASN A 370 15.17 -4.63 -3.42
C ASN A 370 16.00 -3.86 -4.46
N ASP A 371 15.62 -3.94 -5.74
CA ASP A 371 16.25 -3.18 -6.82
C ASP A 371 16.05 -1.67 -6.62
N GLN A 372 14.84 -1.23 -6.26
CA GLN A 372 14.55 0.16 -5.93
C GLN A 372 15.36 0.65 -4.72
N GLU A 373 15.41 -0.15 -3.66
CA GLU A 373 16.19 0.13 -2.45
C GLU A 373 17.70 0.19 -2.73
N ALA A 374 18.22 -0.72 -3.56
CA ALA A 374 19.62 -0.72 -3.97
C ALA A 374 19.96 0.54 -4.80
N LEU A 375 19.06 0.94 -5.70
CA LEU A 375 19.20 2.16 -6.50
C LEU A 375 19.20 3.41 -5.61
N LEU A 376 18.30 3.49 -4.62
CA LEU A 376 18.26 4.59 -3.65
C LEU A 376 19.56 4.69 -2.84
N ARG A 377 20.06 3.55 -2.32
CA ARG A 377 21.36 3.53 -1.60
C ARG A 377 22.53 3.92 -2.51
N ALA A 378 22.52 3.49 -3.77
CA ALA A 378 23.55 3.88 -4.74
C ALA A 378 23.53 5.39 -5.01
N ARG A 379 22.33 5.97 -5.16
CA ARG A 379 22.13 7.41 -5.31
C ARG A 379 22.66 8.20 -4.11
N GLN A 380 22.28 7.82 -2.89
CA GLN A 380 22.76 8.48 -1.67
C GLN A 380 24.28 8.40 -1.50
N ARG A 381 24.92 7.29 -1.92
CA ARG A 381 26.39 7.16 -1.93
C ARG A 381 27.03 8.07 -2.96
N ALA A 382 26.44 8.20 -4.14
CA ALA A 382 26.93 9.10 -5.18
C ALA A 382 26.82 10.56 -4.72
N GLU A 383 25.68 10.95 -4.12
CA GLU A 383 25.45 12.29 -3.56
C GLU A 383 26.47 12.61 -2.45
N ARG A 384 26.73 11.68 -1.52
CA ARG A 384 27.78 11.86 -0.51
C ARG A 384 29.18 12.07 -1.10
N ARG A 385 29.55 11.30 -2.14
CA ARG A 385 30.85 11.48 -2.82
C ARG A 385 30.98 12.86 -3.46
N VAL A 386 29.92 13.34 -4.10
CA VAL A 386 29.88 14.68 -4.69
C VAL A 386 30.05 15.75 -3.60
N TYR A 387 29.39 15.59 -2.45
CA TYR A 387 29.52 16.51 -1.32
C TYR A 387 30.95 16.51 -0.74
N GLU A 388 31.52 15.34 -0.47
CA GLU A 388 32.91 15.20 0.01
C GLU A 388 33.94 15.79 -0.97
N GLU A 389 33.71 15.63 -2.29
CA GLU A 389 34.60 16.18 -3.31
C GLU A 389 34.51 17.71 -3.40
N LYS A 390 33.29 18.28 -3.26
CA LYS A 390 33.08 19.73 -3.10
C LYS A 390 33.78 20.28 -1.86
N GLU A 391 33.69 19.61 -0.71
CA GLU A 391 34.40 20.03 0.51
C GLU A 391 35.92 20.03 0.32
N LYS A 392 36.48 18.96 -0.26
CA LYS A 392 37.92 18.89 -0.57
C LYS A 392 38.35 20.00 -1.52
N GLN A 393 37.52 20.34 -2.51
CA GLN A 393 37.79 21.42 -3.45
C GLN A 393 37.78 22.79 -2.75
N GLN A 394 36.81 23.04 -1.85
CA GLN A 394 36.77 24.26 -1.04
C GLN A 394 37.97 24.38 -0.11
N GLN A 395 38.38 23.29 0.56
CA GLN A 395 39.59 23.27 1.39
C GLN A 395 40.85 23.59 0.59
N ARG A 396 40.98 23.06 -0.64
CA ARG A 396 42.09 23.41 -1.55
C ARG A 396 42.08 24.89 -1.93
N ILE A 397 40.90 25.45 -2.21
CA ILE A 397 40.75 26.88 -2.52
C ILE A 397 41.16 27.74 -1.31
N GLN A 398 40.75 27.37 -0.09
CA GLN A 398 41.13 28.08 1.14
C GLN A 398 42.63 28.02 1.45
N GLN A 399 43.28 26.88 1.20
CA GLN A 399 44.75 26.76 1.34
C GLN A 399 45.51 27.59 0.31
N LEU A 400 44.99 27.69 -0.92
CA LEU A 400 45.57 28.51 -1.98
C LEU A 400 45.39 30.02 -1.71
N THR A 401 44.29 30.44 -1.08
CA THR A 401 44.07 31.85 -0.68
C THR A 401 44.87 32.25 0.56
N ALA A 402 45.12 31.35 1.52
CA ALA A 402 45.95 31.62 2.69
C ALA A 402 47.45 31.83 2.37
N SER A 403 47.93 31.31 1.23
CA SER A 403 49.33 31.46 0.79
C SER A 403 49.63 32.82 0.11
N LYS A 404 48.62 33.68 -0.10
CA LYS A 404 48.79 35.01 -0.69
C LYS A 404 48.65 36.12 0.37
N ASN A 405 49.77 36.59 0.92
CA ASN A 405 49.82 37.88 1.63
C ASN A 405 50.20 39.03 0.68
N PRO A 406 49.81 40.28 0.96
CA PRO A 406 49.19 41.13 -0.06
C PRO A 406 50.09 42.26 -0.56
N THR A 407 49.99 42.55 -1.86
CA THR A 407 50.32 43.87 -2.41
C THR A 407 49.20 44.38 -3.31
N SER A 408 48.83 45.62 -3.02
CA SER A 408 47.99 46.56 -3.77
C SER A 408 46.46 46.46 -3.63
N LYS A 409 45.99 47.55 -3.02
CA LYS A 409 44.65 48.11 -2.86
C LYS A 409 43.66 47.85 -4.00
N GLY A 410 42.47 47.44 -3.62
CA GLY A 410 41.24 47.48 -4.42
C GLY A 410 40.20 46.56 -3.81
N ASN A 411 39.30 47.10 -2.98
CA ASN A 411 38.31 46.35 -2.20
C ASN A 411 37.50 45.35 -3.04
N PRO A 412 37.51 44.04 -2.68
CA PRO A 412 36.42 43.13 -3.00
C PRO A 412 35.62 42.87 -1.72
N THR A 413 34.33 43.20 -1.78
CA THR A 413 33.29 42.78 -0.84
C THR A 413 33.38 41.27 -0.60
N GLN A 414 33.47 40.88 0.68
CA GLN A 414 33.34 39.49 1.13
C GLN A 414 32.01 38.91 0.63
N ARG A 415 32.04 38.04 -0.38
CA ARG A 415 30.93 37.10 -0.63
C ARG A 415 31.05 35.98 0.39
N SER A 416 30.36 36.18 1.52
CA SER A 416 29.83 35.09 2.32
C SER A 416 28.97 34.22 1.41
N TYR A 417 29.16 32.90 1.44
CA TYR A 417 28.23 31.95 0.81
C TYR A 417 26.87 32.08 1.50
N MET A 418 26.02 32.98 1.01
CA MET A 418 24.63 33.09 1.45
C MET A 418 23.80 32.07 0.69
N SER A 419 23.51 30.93 1.32
CA SER A 419 22.29 30.18 1.01
C SER A 419 21.09 31.05 1.40
N CYS A 420 20.01 31.01 0.62
CA CYS A 420 18.74 31.64 0.95
C CYS A 420 18.27 31.07 2.29
N ALA A 421 18.27 31.90 3.32
CA ALA A 421 17.86 31.48 4.64
C ALA A 421 16.33 31.37 4.68
N LEU A 422 15.83 30.35 5.38
CA LEU A 422 14.42 30.26 5.71
C LEU A 422 13.96 31.56 6.39
N ASN A 423 12.79 32.05 5.99
CA ASN A 423 12.16 33.30 6.42
C ASN A 423 12.76 34.60 5.86
N GLU A 424 13.56 34.53 4.80
CA GLU A 424 13.95 35.69 4.02
C GLU A 424 13.16 35.81 2.71
N LEU A 425 13.16 37.00 2.10
CA LEU A 425 12.54 37.21 0.80
C LEU A 425 13.25 36.33 -0.24
N ALA A 426 12.46 35.63 -1.05
CA ALA A 426 12.99 34.77 -2.09
C ALA A 426 13.83 35.61 -3.08
N PRO A 427 15.08 35.20 -3.40
CA PRO A 427 15.89 35.91 -4.39
C PRO A 427 15.13 36.02 -5.71
N ASP A 428 15.02 37.21 -6.27
CA ASP A 428 14.22 37.37 -7.47
C ASP A 428 14.89 36.71 -8.69
N MET A 429 14.09 36.15 -9.58
CA MET A 429 14.55 35.55 -10.84
C MET A 429 13.57 35.84 -11.97
N THR A 430 14.08 36.01 -13.18
CA THR A 430 13.25 36.16 -14.36
C THR A 430 12.80 34.79 -14.87
N LEU A 431 11.50 34.57 -14.83
CA LEU A 431 10.80 33.42 -15.37
C LEU A 431 10.33 33.73 -16.79
N VAL A 432 10.51 32.77 -17.69
CA VAL A 432 10.06 32.87 -19.09
C VAL A 432 8.95 31.88 -19.32
N ASP A 433 7.75 32.33 -19.66
CA ASP A 433 6.62 31.45 -19.98
C ASP A 433 7.01 30.60 -21.19
N LEU A 434 6.97 29.27 -21.04
CA LEU A 434 7.47 28.37 -22.08
C LEU A 434 6.56 28.33 -23.31
N GLU A 435 5.31 28.77 -23.20
CA GLU A 435 4.34 28.82 -24.30
C GLU A 435 4.30 30.17 -24.99
N THR A 436 4.24 31.27 -24.21
CA THR A 436 4.11 32.61 -24.78
C THR A 436 5.46 33.31 -25.00
N GLY A 437 6.50 32.89 -24.27
CA GLY A 437 7.79 33.57 -24.23
C GLY A 437 7.80 34.84 -23.39
N ASP A 438 6.69 35.16 -22.72
CA ASP A 438 6.58 36.33 -21.85
C ASP A 438 7.50 36.19 -20.64
N ARG A 439 7.98 37.33 -20.14
CA ARG A 439 8.90 37.37 -19.01
C ARG A 439 8.21 37.97 -17.80
N ILE A 440 8.36 37.33 -16.65
CA ILE A 440 7.86 37.82 -15.36
C ILE A 440 8.91 37.54 -14.29
N ASN A 441 9.08 38.47 -13.35
CA ASN A 441 9.91 38.21 -12.18
C ASN A 441 9.13 37.38 -11.15
N LEU A 442 9.80 36.50 -10.42
CA LEU A 442 9.17 35.66 -9.41
C LEU A 442 8.45 36.49 -8.34
N THR A 443 9.07 37.59 -7.88
CA THR A 443 8.44 38.48 -6.91
C THR A 443 7.15 39.08 -7.46
N GLU A 444 7.18 39.53 -8.73
CA GLU A 444 6.01 40.10 -9.41
C GLU A 444 4.89 39.06 -9.58
N LEU A 445 5.25 37.79 -9.86
CA LEU A 445 4.28 36.69 -9.97
C LEU A 445 3.53 36.47 -8.63
N VAL A 446 4.28 36.44 -7.52
CA VAL A 446 3.69 36.25 -6.19
C VAL A 446 2.82 37.45 -5.80
N GLU A 447 3.30 38.67 -6.03
CA GLU A 447 2.56 39.91 -5.76
C GLU A 447 1.26 39.99 -6.57
N ARG A 448 1.29 39.64 -7.86
CA ARG A 448 0.11 39.69 -8.75
C ARG A 448 -0.97 38.70 -8.35
N THR A 449 -0.59 37.55 -7.83
CA THR A 449 -1.52 36.47 -7.48
C THR A 449 -1.99 36.55 -6.03
N ALA A 450 -1.19 37.17 -5.15
CA ALA A 450 -1.43 37.27 -3.70
C ALA A 450 -1.76 35.91 -3.06
N LYS A 451 -1.05 34.86 -3.50
CA LYS A 451 -1.22 33.48 -3.02
C LYS A 451 0.13 32.90 -2.59
N PRO A 452 0.12 31.99 -1.60
CA PRO A 452 1.24 31.09 -1.39
C PRO A 452 1.61 30.38 -2.69
N THR A 453 2.90 30.14 -2.89
CA THR A 453 3.43 29.59 -4.14
C THR A 453 4.28 28.37 -3.84
N VAL A 454 3.89 27.22 -4.39
CA VAL A 454 4.72 26.01 -4.44
C VAL A 454 5.47 26.06 -5.75
N LEU A 455 6.78 26.26 -5.67
CA LEU A 455 7.68 26.34 -6.82
C LEU A 455 8.58 25.12 -6.85
N MET A 456 8.77 24.50 -8.02
CA MET A 456 9.69 23.40 -8.20
C MET A 456 10.58 23.58 -9.42
N PHE A 457 11.89 23.48 -9.19
CA PHE A 457 12.88 23.34 -10.24
C PHE A 457 12.96 21.89 -10.73
N TYR A 458 12.92 21.71 -12.05
CA TYR A 458 12.97 20.38 -12.67
C TYR A 458 13.76 20.40 -13.98
N ALA A 459 14.17 19.21 -14.41
CA ALA A 459 14.82 19.01 -15.70
C ALA A 459 14.28 17.74 -16.37
N THR A 460 14.09 17.78 -17.68
CA THR A 460 13.48 16.69 -18.46
C THR A 460 14.32 15.42 -18.50
N TRP A 461 15.65 15.55 -18.41
CA TRP A 461 16.57 14.41 -18.34
C TRP A 461 16.57 13.73 -16.96
N SER A 462 15.98 14.35 -15.93
CA SER A 462 15.92 13.78 -14.59
C SER A 462 14.66 12.93 -14.42
N LYS A 463 14.84 11.61 -14.40
CA LYS A 463 13.76 10.65 -14.14
C LYS A 463 13.09 10.85 -12.78
N ALA A 464 13.81 11.42 -11.80
CA ALA A 464 13.25 11.73 -10.49
C ALA A 464 12.22 12.88 -10.54
N CYS A 465 12.27 13.73 -11.57
CA CYS A 465 11.30 14.81 -11.74
C CYS A 465 9.94 14.30 -12.25
N GLU A 466 9.88 13.14 -12.91
CA GLU A 466 8.65 12.62 -13.51
C GLU A 466 7.51 12.45 -12.50
N PRO A 467 7.68 11.69 -11.39
CA PRO A 467 6.60 11.55 -10.41
C PRO A 467 6.26 12.88 -9.71
N GLU A 468 7.24 13.76 -9.50
CA GLU A 468 7.05 15.03 -8.79
C GLU A 468 6.28 16.06 -9.63
N VAL A 469 6.56 16.14 -10.93
CA VAL A 469 5.80 16.96 -11.88
C VAL A 469 4.36 16.47 -11.98
N GLU A 470 4.16 15.15 -12.05
CA GLU A 470 2.83 14.54 -12.06
C GLU A 470 2.04 14.81 -10.76
N LEU A 471 2.73 14.85 -9.61
CA LEU A 471 2.12 15.20 -8.33
C LEU A 471 1.71 16.68 -8.28
N ILE A 472 2.56 17.61 -8.73
CA ILE A 472 2.19 19.04 -8.82
C ILE A 472 0.93 19.23 -9.66
N GLU A 473 0.84 18.55 -10.81
CA GLU A 473 -0.35 18.58 -11.64
C GLU A 473 -1.57 18.09 -10.88
N ALA A 474 -1.49 16.92 -10.23
CA ALA A 474 -2.59 16.37 -9.45
C ALA A 474 -3.03 17.31 -8.31
N PHE A 475 -2.08 17.88 -7.57
CA PHE A 475 -2.35 18.81 -6.48
C PHE A 475 -2.97 20.13 -6.94
N SER A 476 -2.70 20.59 -8.18
CA SER A 476 -3.26 21.83 -8.71
C SER A 476 -4.77 21.74 -9.06
N LYS A 477 -5.28 20.52 -9.24
CA LYS A 477 -6.69 20.24 -9.58
C LYS A 477 -7.61 20.39 -8.36
N GLY A 478 -8.90 20.06 -8.53
CA GLY A 478 -9.90 20.14 -7.45
C GLY A 478 -10.19 21.55 -6.94
N GLY A 479 -9.74 22.59 -7.65
CA GLY A 479 -9.87 23.99 -7.22
C GLY A 479 -8.71 24.51 -6.37
N HIS A 480 -7.67 23.70 -6.11
CA HIS A 480 -6.52 24.10 -5.29
C HIS A 480 -5.70 25.25 -5.90
N HIS A 481 -5.61 25.34 -7.24
CA HIS A 481 -5.00 26.49 -7.92
C HIS A 481 -5.65 27.85 -7.58
N LYS A 482 -6.87 27.85 -7.01
CA LYS A 482 -7.53 29.07 -6.53
C LYS A 482 -6.95 29.55 -5.19
N LEU A 483 -6.30 28.67 -4.44
CA LEU A 483 -5.75 28.92 -3.10
C LEU A 483 -4.23 29.09 -3.13
N ILE A 484 -3.54 28.35 -4.01
CA ILE A 484 -2.07 28.30 -4.10
C ILE A 484 -1.66 28.37 -5.57
N ASN A 485 -0.52 28.99 -5.86
CA ASN A 485 0.12 28.87 -7.17
C ASN A 485 1.00 27.61 -7.23
N PHE A 486 0.82 26.82 -8.28
CA PHE A 486 1.67 25.67 -8.59
C PHE A 486 2.57 26.04 -9.76
N VAL A 487 3.87 26.18 -9.47
CA VAL A 487 4.85 26.73 -10.41
C VAL A 487 5.95 25.70 -10.69
N LEU A 488 6.12 25.35 -11.96
CA LEU A 488 7.21 24.52 -12.45
C LEU A 488 8.24 25.40 -13.15
N VAL A 489 9.51 25.24 -12.81
CA VAL A 489 10.62 25.97 -13.45
C VAL A 489 11.58 24.96 -14.09
N ASN A 490 11.54 24.87 -15.42
CA ASN A 490 12.42 24.02 -16.20
C ASN A 490 13.80 24.66 -16.35
N LEU A 491 14.84 23.83 -16.22
CA LEU A 491 16.24 24.23 -16.33
C LEU A 491 16.90 23.82 -17.64
N ASP A 492 16.16 23.21 -18.57
CA ASP A 492 16.70 22.77 -19.84
C ASP A 492 16.75 23.92 -20.83
N GLN A 493 17.71 23.86 -21.74
CA GLN A 493 17.86 24.84 -22.80
C GLN A 493 16.94 24.56 -24.00
N ASN A 494 16.44 23.32 -24.14
CA ASN A 494 15.59 22.90 -25.24
C ASN A 494 14.10 22.93 -24.86
N ILE A 495 13.42 23.99 -25.27
CA ILE A 495 11.98 24.18 -25.02
C ILE A 495 11.16 23.06 -25.69
N GLY A 496 11.57 22.56 -26.86
CA GLY A 496 10.83 21.51 -27.57
C GLY A 496 10.82 20.16 -26.84
N GLU A 497 11.96 19.79 -26.25
CA GLU A 497 12.05 18.60 -25.39
C GLU A 497 11.24 18.77 -24.11
N THR A 498 11.21 19.99 -23.56
CA THR A 498 10.40 20.33 -22.39
C THR A 498 8.91 20.18 -22.67
N MET A 499 8.43 20.67 -23.81
CA MET A 499 7.02 20.49 -24.19
C MET A 499 6.68 19.02 -24.41
N THR A 500 7.56 18.27 -25.09
CA THR A 500 7.37 16.83 -25.31
C THR A 500 7.32 16.05 -23.98
N TYR A 501 8.16 16.44 -23.01
CA TYR A 501 8.16 15.86 -21.68
C TYR A 501 6.84 16.14 -20.93
N LEU A 502 6.33 17.37 -20.98
CA LEU A 502 5.06 17.74 -20.33
C LEU A 502 3.85 17.06 -21.00
N ASP A 503 3.90 16.88 -22.32
CA ASP A 503 2.85 16.23 -23.12
C ASP A 503 2.89 14.70 -23.05
N THR A 504 3.94 14.12 -22.47
CA THR A 504 4.06 12.67 -22.31
C THR A 504 2.89 12.14 -21.47
N VAL A 505 2.23 11.08 -21.94
CA VAL A 505 1.06 10.52 -21.27
C VAL A 505 1.48 9.88 -19.95
N ASN A 506 0.96 10.41 -18.85
CA ASN A 506 1.06 9.79 -17.54
C ASN A 506 0.28 8.44 -17.57
N PRO A 507 0.95 7.30 -17.31
CA PRO A 507 0.32 5.99 -17.40
C PRO A 507 -0.79 5.77 -16.36
N ASN A 508 -0.77 6.51 -15.24
CA ASN A 508 -1.73 6.40 -14.16
C ASN A 508 -3.03 7.15 -14.46
N THR A 509 -2.95 8.32 -15.10
CA THR A 509 -4.12 9.18 -15.37
C THR A 509 -4.62 9.07 -16.81
N GLY A 510 -3.78 8.59 -17.74
CA GLY A 510 -4.08 8.59 -19.18
C GLY A 510 -4.11 9.99 -19.80
N ARG A 511 -3.64 11.00 -19.06
CA ARG A 511 -3.55 12.42 -19.47
C ARG A 511 -2.09 12.84 -19.58
N PRO A 512 -1.78 13.99 -20.20
CA PRO A 512 -0.43 14.57 -20.16
C PRO A 512 0.10 14.70 -18.73
N ARG A 513 1.43 14.67 -18.55
CA ARG A 513 2.08 14.92 -17.24
C ARG A 513 1.64 16.24 -16.62
N VAL A 514 1.48 17.27 -17.46
CA VAL A 514 0.89 18.55 -17.09
C VAL A 514 -0.10 18.95 -18.17
N CYS A 515 -1.35 19.23 -17.78
CA CYS A 515 -2.34 19.74 -18.72
C CYS A 515 -2.04 21.21 -19.05
N ARG A 516 -1.60 21.45 -20.29
CA ARG A 516 -1.23 22.78 -20.78
C ARG A 516 -2.34 23.47 -21.58
N ASN A 517 -3.24 22.69 -22.15
CA ASN A 517 -4.26 23.15 -23.09
C ASN A 517 -5.59 22.41 -22.86
N TYR A 518 -6.68 23.01 -23.31
CA TYR A 518 -8.04 22.47 -23.16
C TYR A 518 -8.37 21.23 -24.01
N TRP A 519 -7.38 20.62 -24.69
CA TRP A 519 -7.61 19.49 -25.62
C TRP A 519 -8.21 18.25 -24.95
N ASP A 520 -8.03 18.09 -23.63
CA ASP A 520 -8.45 16.91 -22.86
C ASP A 520 -9.66 17.16 -21.92
N GLY A 521 -10.33 18.31 -22.04
CA GLY A 521 -11.49 18.68 -21.21
C GLY A 521 -11.16 19.08 -19.76
N ASP A 522 -9.88 19.22 -19.43
CA ASP A 522 -9.36 19.68 -18.15
C ASP A 522 -8.81 21.12 -18.27
N ILE A 523 -8.83 21.86 -17.16
CA ILE A 523 -8.35 23.25 -17.10
C ILE A 523 -6.82 23.22 -16.85
N PRO A 524 -6.01 24.01 -17.59
CA PRO A 524 -4.62 24.25 -17.26
C PRO A 524 -4.50 25.01 -15.94
N THR A 525 -3.87 24.40 -14.94
CA THR A 525 -3.84 24.89 -13.55
C THR A 525 -2.42 25.03 -12.97
N VAL A 526 -1.43 24.44 -13.63
CA VAL A 526 -0.01 24.58 -13.29
C VAL A 526 0.61 25.62 -14.21
N MET A 527 1.37 26.54 -13.62
CA MET A 527 2.16 27.52 -14.34
C MET A 527 3.54 26.92 -14.60
N HIS A 528 4.02 26.97 -15.84
CA HIS A 528 5.31 26.38 -16.21
C HIS A 528 6.19 27.39 -16.94
N PHE A 529 7.41 27.52 -16.46
CA PHE A 529 8.36 28.54 -16.88
C PHE A 529 9.73 27.91 -17.16
N GLY A 530 10.52 28.56 -18.00
CA GLY A 530 11.96 28.37 -18.09
C GLY A 530 12.69 29.40 -17.26
N CYS A 531 13.90 29.07 -16.82
CA CYS A 531 14.79 30.03 -16.17
C CYS A 531 16.21 29.91 -16.75
N ALA A 532 16.78 31.03 -17.18
CA ALA A 532 18.11 31.06 -17.77
C ALA A 532 19.23 30.97 -16.72
N GLU A 533 19.03 31.56 -15.54
CA GLU A 533 19.99 31.57 -14.46
C GLU A 533 19.24 31.55 -13.12
N VAL A 534 19.43 30.48 -12.35
CA VAL A 534 18.86 30.37 -11.00
C VAL A 534 19.79 31.12 -10.05
N PRO A 535 19.28 32.09 -9.26
CA PRO A 535 20.11 32.85 -8.33
C PRO A 535 20.86 31.92 -7.35
N GLU A 536 22.16 32.18 -7.17
CA GLU A 536 23.04 31.42 -6.27
C GLU A 536 22.44 31.14 -4.88
N PRO A 537 21.69 32.07 -4.24
CA PRO A 537 21.14 31.80 -2.92
C PRO A 537 20.08 30.69 -2.90
N TYR A 538 19.42 30.35 -4.00
CA TYR A 538 18.54 29.17 -4.00
C TYR A 538 19.32 27.86 -3.73
N GLY A 539 20.64 27.88 -3.83
CA GLY A 539 21.47 26.75 -3.42
C GLY A 539 21.08 25.46 -4.13
N LEU A 540 20.65 25.55 -5.40
CA LEU A 540 20.13 24.43 -6.16
C LEU A 540 21.22 23.35 -6.34
N GLN A 541 21.18 22.31 -5.51
CA GLN A 541 22.17 21.22 -5.54
C GLN A 541 21.74 20.02 -6.38
N SER A 542 20.43 19.82 -6.55
CA SER A 542 19.85 18.73 -7.34
C SER A 542 18.47 19.11 -7.89
N VAL A 543 17.90 18.29 -8.78
CA VAL A 543 16.51 18.37 -9.24
C VAL A 543 15.83 17.00 -9.13
N PRO A 544 14.54 16.91 -8.77
CA PRO A 544 13.63 18.02 -8.50
C PRO A 544 13.94 18.71 -7.16
N HIS A 545 13.74 20.01 -7.08
CA HIS A 545 13.97 20.79 -5.86
C HIS A 545 12.86 21.80 -5.68
N ARG A 546 12.24 21.81 -4.48
CA ARG A 546 10.95 22.44 -4.22
C ARG A 546 11.09 23.53 -3.16
N PHE A 547 10.30 24.57 -3.30
CA PHE A 547 10.23 25.68 -2.37
C PHE A 547 8.77 26.05 -2.12
N VAL A 548 8.48 26.51 -0.90
CA VAL A 548 7.19 27.13 -0.58
C VAL A 548 7.42 28.58 -0.19
N LEU A 549 6.79 29.47 -0.94
CA LEU A 549 6.74 30.91 -0.66
C LEU A 549 5.38 31.24 -0.05
N ASP A 550 5.35 32.16 0.91
CA ASP A 550 4.08 32.76 1.37
C ASP A 550 3.56 33.83 0.38
N GLU A 551 2.40 34.42 0.68
CA GLU A 551 1.79 35.47 -0.15
C GLU A 551 2.65 36.75 -0.29
N ASN A 552 3.69 36.92 0.52
CA ASN A 552 4.62 38.06 0.46
C ASN A 552 5.95 37.69 -0.21
N GLY A 553 6.08 36.48 -0.76
CA GLY A 553 7.30 36.01 -1.42
C GLY A 553 8.41 35.61 -0.44
N ILE A 554 8.11 35.39 0.83
CA ILE A 554 9.08 34.94 1.83
C ILE A 554 9.23 33.42 1.73
N LEU A 555 10.47 32.93 1.70
CA LEU A 555 10.75 31.50 1.67
C LEU A 555 10.42 30.85 3.01
N ARG A 556 9.44 29.93 3.03
CA ARG A 556 8.98 29.26 4.25
C ARG A 556 9.43 27.81 4.39
N ARG A 557 9.66 27.15 3.26
CA ARG A 557 10.14 25.77 3.20
C ARG A 557 11.08 25.56 2.02
N ASN A 558 12.12 24.77 2.25
CA ASN A 558 13.09 24.32 1.27
C ASN A 558 13.02 22.79 1.18
N GLY A 559 13.16 22.22 -0.02
CA GLY A 559 12.86 20.83 -0.37
C GLY A 559 13.56 19.74 0.45
N ASP A 560 14.57 20.10 1.24
CA ASP A 560 15.25 19.19 2.18
C ASP A 560 14.49 19.04 3.53
N ASP A 561 13.52 19.93 3.82
CA ASP A 561 12.89 20.06 5.14
C ASP A 561 11.37 19.73 5.16
N PHE A 562 10.77 19.30 4.03
CA PHE A 562 9.32 19.03 3.95
C PHE A 562 8.91 18.08 2.81
N ASP A 563 7.76 17.42 2.99
CA ASP A 563 7.20 16.48 2.02
C ASP A 563 5.83 16.92 1.42
N TRP A 564 5.23 16.09 0.57
CA TRP A 564 3.91 16.37 -0.01
C TRP A 564 2.76 16.31 1.00
N GLY A 565 2.94 15.60 2.12
CA GLY A 565 2.01 15.57 3.25
C GLY A 565 1.89 16.93 3.93
N ASP A 566 3.00 17.66 4.04
CA ASP A 566 3.00 19.04 4.56
C ASP A 566 2.19 19.99 3.65
N ILE A 567 2.31 19.84 2.33
CA ILE A 567 1.52 20.62 1.35
C ILE A 567 0.03 20.24 1.45
N ALA A 568 -0.28 18.96 1.63
CA ALA A 568 -1.67 18.51 1.83
C ALA A 568 -2.27 19.11 3.11
N GLY A 569 -1.52 19.17 4.20
CA GLY A 569 -1.92 19.84 5.45
C GLY A 569 -2.19 21.33 5.26
N LEU A 570 -1.33 22.03 4.50
CA LEU A 570 -1.51 23.44 4.17
C LEU A 570 -2.77 23.68 3.32
N LEU A 571 -3.04 22.81 2.34
CA LEU A 571 -4.27 22.87 1.53
C LEU A 571 -5.54 22.62 2.35
N LEU A 572 -5.52 21.62 3.24
CA LEU A 572 -6.62 21.34 4.16
C LEU A 572 -6.92 22.56 5.04
N HIS A 573 -5.88 23.20 5.57
CA HIS A 573 -6.05 24.40 6.40
C HIS A 573 -6.61 25.60 5.63
N LEU A 574 -6.13 25.84 4.39
CA LEU A 574 -6.63 26.93 3.55
C LEU A 574 -8.10 26.72 3.11
N GLN A 575 -8.60 25.49 3.16
CA GLN A 575 -9.99 25.14 2.87
C GLN A 575 -10.92 25.30 4.09
N GLU A 576 -10.39 25.39 5.32
CA GLU A 576 -11.19 25.58 6.53
C GLU A 576 -11.74 27.02 6.65
N PRO A 577 -13.02 27.21 7.02
CA PRO A 577 -13.60 28.53 7.19
C PRO A 577 -12.95 29.32 8.34
N LYS A 578 -12.32 30.45 7.99
CA LYS A 578 -11.56 31.41 8.82
C LYS A 578 -12.08 31.61 10.25
N ASN A 579 -11.50 30.90 11.22
CA ASN A 579 -11.61 31.24 12.63
C ASN A 579 -10.33 31.97 13.09
N LYS A 580 -10.36 33.31 13.06
CA LYS A 580 -9.19 34.20 13.22
C LYS A 580 -8.40 34.03 14.53
N ASN A 581 -8.95 33.37 15.54
CA ASN A 581 -8.28 33.16 16.84
C ASN A 581 -7.45 31.87 16.94
N ALA A 582 -7.62 30.91 16.01
CA ALA A 582 -6.77 29.70 15.95
C ALA A 582 -5.45 29.96 15.18
N LEU A 583 -5.48 30.93 14.25
CA LEU A 583 -4.35 31.35 13.42
C LEU A 583 -3.13 31.79 14.24
N SER A 584 -3.30 32.50 15.37
CA SER A 584 -2.15 33.00 16.14
C SER A 584 -1.44 31.93 16.97
N LYS A 585 -2.13 30.85 17.36
CA LYS A 585 -1.58 29.75 18.18
C LYS A 585 -0.99 28.61 17.35
N LEU A 586 -1.47 28.41 16.12
CA LEU A 586 -0.93 27.41 15.19
C LEU A 586 0.12 28.00 14.22
N ALA A 587 0.02 29.29 13.85
CA ALA A 587 1.10 29.96 13.13
C ALA A 587 2.40 30.01 13.96
N SER A 588 2.32 30.10 15.29
CA SER A 588 3.51 29.98 16.16
C SER A 588 4.09 28.56 16.21
N PHE A 589 3.31 27.54 15.85
CA PHE A 589 3.76 26.15 15.81
C PHE A 589 4.40 25.80 14.45
N PHE A 590 3.88 26.35 13.35
CA PHE A 590 4.45 26.19 12.00
C PHE A 590 5.53 27.23 11.64
N PHE A 591 5.54 28.39 12.31
CA PHE A 591 6.54 29.46 12.20
C PHE A 591 7.06 29.85 13.60
N PRO A 592 7.95 29.06 14.21
CA PRO A 592 8.60 29.47 15.44
C PRO A 592 9.53 30.65 15.17
N VAL A 593 9.36 31.75 15.92
CA VAL A 593 10.40 32.80 16.02
C VAL A 593 11.43 32.29 17.01
N VAL A 594 12.63 31.95 16.52
CA VAL A 594 13.76 31.67 17.42
C VAL A 594 14.28 33.02 17.92
N SER A 595 14.37 33.15 19.25
CA SER A 595 14.96 34.33 19.89
C SER A 595 16.46 34.39 19.59
N THR A 596 16.96 35.59 19.30
CA THR A 596 18.34 35.96 18.91
C THR A 596 19.46 35.20 19.59
#